data_AF-A0A558BUK9-F1
#
_entry.id   AF-A0A558BUK9-F1
#
_cell.length_a   1.000
_cell.length_b   1.000
_cell.length_c   1.000
_cell.angle_alpha   90.00
_cell.angle_beta   90.00
_cell.angle_gamma   90.00
#
_symmetry.space_group_name_H-M   'P 1'
#
loop_
_entity.id
_entity.type
_entity.pdbx_description
1 polymer ?
#
loop_
_entity_poly.entity_id
_entity_poly.type
_entity_poly.pdbx_seq_one_letter_code
_entity_poly.pdbx_strand_id
1 'polypeptide(L)'
;MRRLLLATGLLLFTLPGCHSNEATPACYSGVVLGEYCWDGVLIQVDRQYPIGKSIVAGATDPDSLGSTNVIAALNSLGSLAKRGQRIYFTYEEYTNQPIVNRFCTADRAPLGVPHLVLTNTSATPCNASLASGH
;
A
#
# COMPACT_ATOMS: atom_id res chain seq x y z
N MET A 1 16.51 -38.45 60.06
CA MET A 1 17.07 -38.33 58.70
C MET A 1 15.96 -37.81 57.79
N ARG A 2 16.23 -36.69 57.12
CA ARG A 2 15.28 -35.69 56.62
C ARG A 2 14.85 -36.04 55.19
N ARG A 3 13.55 -36.24 54.96
CA ARG A 3 12.95 -36.45 53.62
C ARG A 3 12.92 -35.11 52.88
N LEU A 4 13.44 -35.06 51.65
CA LEU A 4 13.24 -33.94 50.72
C LEU A 4 12.56 -34.47 49.45
N LEU A 5 11.28 -34.16 49.30
CA LEU A 5 10.48 -34.38 48.10
C LEU A 5 10.79 -33.25 47.10
N LEU A 6 11.30 -33.58 45.92
CA LEU A 6 11.39 -32.63 44.81
C LEU A 6 9.99 -32.43 44.21
N ALA A 7 9.43 -31.24 44.37
CA ALA A 7 8.23 -30.80 43.68
C ALA A 7 8.62 -30.20 42.33
N THR A 8 8.25 -30.89 41.25
CA THR A 8 8.40 -30.45 39.86
C THR A 8 7.39 -29.33 39.59
N GLY A 9 7.85 -28.08 39.63
CA GLY A 9 7.05 -26.91 39.24
C GLY A 9 7.00 -26.77 37.72
N LEU A 10 5.91 -27.26 37.12
CA LEU A 10 5.60 -27.09 35.69
C LEU A 10 5.16 -25.64 35.44
N LEU A 11 6.09 -24.79 35.02
CA LEU A 11 5.82 -23.42 34.58
C LEU A 11 5.06 -23.46 33.23
N LEU A 12 3.74 -23.33 33.30
CA LEU A 12 2.86 -23.06 32.16
C LEU A 12 3.17 -21.64 31.64
N PHE A 13 4.00 -21.56 30.58
CA PHE A 13 4.09 -20.37 29.76
C PHE A 13 2.87 -20.29 28.84
N THR A 14 1.83 -19.58 29.27
CA THR A 14 0.79 -19.09 28.37
C THR A 14 1.36 -17.88 27.62
N LEU A 15 1.89 -18.11 26.42
CA LEU A 15 2.17 -17.02 25.47
C LEU A 15 0.81 -16.45 25.02
N PRO A 16 0.47 -15.18 25.33
CA PRO A 16 -0.62 -14.53 24.64
C PRO A 16 -0.22 -14.44 23.16
N GLY A 17 -0.94 -15.16 22.30
CA GLY A 17 -0.76 -15.05 20.87
C GLY A 17 -0.92 -13.59 20.46
N CYS A 18 0.15 -13.01 19.90
CA CYS A 18 0.10 -11.71 19.25
C CYS A 18 -0.78 -11.82 17.99
N HIS A 19 -2.09 -11.67 18.14
CA HIS A 19 -2.89 -11.16 17.04
C HIS A 19 -2.58 -9.67 16.95
N SER A 20 -1.60 -9.34 16.11
CA SER A 20 -1.49 -8.00 15.55
C SER A 20 -2.75 -7.79 14.71
N ASN A 21 -3.83 -7.33 15.35
CA ASN A 21 -4.88 -6.60 14.65
C ASN A 21 -4.19 -5.33 14.15
N GLU A 22 -3.50 -5.42 13.01
CA GLU A 22 -3.14 -4.25 12.24
C GLU A 22 -4.45 -3.58 11.89
N ALA A 23 -4.81 -2.56 12.67
CA ALA A 23 -5.93 -1.70 12.33
C ALA A 23 -5.69 -1.22 10.91
N THR A 24 -6.51 -1.69 9.96
CA THR A 24 -6.46 -1.22 8.58
C THR A 24 -6.48 0.30 8.61
N PRO A 25 -5.48 0.99 8.03
CA PRO A 25 -5.40 2.43 8.06
C PRO A 25 -6.72 3.04 7.58
N ALA A 26 -7.23 4.03 8.32
CA ALA A 26 -8.43 4.75 7.93
C ALA A 26 -8.31 5.35 6.51
N CYS A 27 -7.08 5.64 6.10
CA CYS A 27 -6.72 5.87 4.71
C CYS A 27 -5.20 5.79 4.48
N TYR A 28 -4.82 5.80 3.22
CA TYR A 28 -3.46 5.85 2.74
C TYR A 28 -3.13 7.22 2.18
N SER A 29 -1.85 7.52 2.08
CA SER A 29 -1.35 8.77 1.48
C SER A 29 -0.10 8.51 0.66
N GLY A 30 0.09 9.30 -0.39
CA GLY A 30 1.23 9.16 -1.28
C GLY A 30 1.40 10.34 -2.23
N VAL A 31 2.45 10.27 -3.04
CA VAL A 31 2.78 11.26 -4.07
C VAL A 31 2.69 10.60 -5.43
N VAL A 32 2.02 11.27 -6.37
CA VAL A 32 1.92 10.80 -7.76
C VAL A 32 3.25 10.96 -8.48
N LEU A 33 3.76 9.86 -9.06
CA LEU A 33 4.97 9.82 -9.86
C LEU A 33 4.69 10.10 -11.35
N GLY A 34 3.45 9.91 -11.79
CA GLY A 34 2.99 10.15 -13.15
C GLY A 34 2.17 8.99 -13.68
N GLU A 35 1.84 9.04 -14.97
CA GLU A 35 1.15 7.96 -15.65
C GLU A 35 2.14 7.07 -16.40
N TYR A 36 1.89 5.77 -16.35
CA TYR A 36 2.64 4.75 -17.05
C TYR A 36 1.67 3.94 -17.89
N CYS A 37 1.99 3.71 -19.16
CA CYS A 37 0.96 3.33 -20.11
C CYS A 37 0.28 2.00 -19.74
N TRP A 38 1.07 1.01 -19.33
CA TRP A 38 0.58 -0.32 -18.96
C TRP A 38 -0.04 -0.38 -17.55
N ASP A 39 0.39 0.50 -16.65
CA ASP A 39 0.10 0.38 -15.22
C ASP A 39 -0.89 1.46 -14.71
N GLY A 40 -1.15 2.49 -15.49
CA GLY A 40 -1.97 3.64 -15.07
C GLY A 40 -1.17 4.63 -14.23
N VAL A 41 -1.79 5.23 -13.22
CA VAL A 41 -1.13 6.27 -12.42
C VAL A 41 -0.27 5.63 -11.34
N LEU A 42 1.02 5.92 -11.34
CA LEU A 42 1.96 5.43 -10.35
C LEU A 42 2.02 6.35 -9.15
N ILE A 43 1.98 5.76 -7.96
CA ILE A 43 1.96 6.50 -6.70
C ILE A 43 3.02 5.91 -5.78
N GLN A 44 3.89 6.77 -5.28
CA GLN A 44 4.76 6.44 -4.16
C GLN A 44 3.97 6.62 -2.86
N VAL A 45 3.66 5.51 -2.21
CA VAL A 45 2.92 5.52 -0.94
C VAL A 45 3.87 5.91 0.20
N ASP A 46 3.37 6.70 1.15
CA ASP A 46 4.14 7.10 2.32
C ASP A 46 4.66 5.86 3.09
N ARG A 47 5.88 5.96 3.62
CA ARG A 47 6.62 4.82 4.20
C ARG A 47 5.91 4.10 5.35
N GLN A 48 4.98 4.77 6.01
CA GLN A 48 4.16 4.19 7.07
C GLN A 48 3.16 3.13 6.56
N TYR A 49 2.89 3.08 5.25
CA TYR A 49 2.00 2.11 4.63
C TYR A 49 2.75 1.28 3.57
N PRO A 50 3.35 0.14 3.93
CA PRO A 50 4.21 -0.65 3.04
C PRO A 50 3.43 -1.55 2.07
N ILE A 51 2.45 -0.98 1.35
CA ILE A 51 1.56 -1.71 0.44
C ILE A 51 2.09 -1.78 -1.00
N GLY A 52 3.20 -1.11 -1.30
CA GLY A 52 3.80 -1.04 -2.62
C GLY A 52 5.05 -1.89 -2.78
N LYS A 53 5.65 -1.84 -3.98
CA LYS A 53 6.92 -2.48 -4.30
C LYS A 53 7.91 -1.47 -4.86
N SER A 54 9.20 -1.82 -4.83
CA SER A 54 10.22 -0.98 -5.47
C SER A 54 10.21 -1.16 -6.99
N ILE A 55 10.42 -0.07 -7.70
CA ILE A 55 10.64 -0.04 -9.15
C ILE A 55 12.10 0.33 -9.44
N VAL A 56 12.60 -0.05 -10.61
CA VAL A 56 13.96 0.30 -11.02
C VAL A 56 14.03 1.82 -11.28
N ALA A 57 15.12 2.46 -10.84
CA ALA A 57 15.34 3.89 -11.11
C ALA A 57 15.33 4.15 -12.63
N GLY A 58 14.62 5.19 -13.06
CA GLY A 58 14.42 5.52 -14.47
C GLY A 58 13.26 4.78 -15.16
N ALA A 59 12.52 3.93 -14.44
CA ALA A 59 11.33 3.28 -15.00
C ALA A 59 10.21 4.26 -15.35
N THR A 60 10.14 5.42 -14.70
CA THR A 60 9.04 6.39 -14.86
C THR A 60 9.49 7.77 -15.31
N ASP A 61 10.74 8.13 -15.02
CA ASP A 61 11.49 9.30 -15.48
C ASP A 61 12.90 9.26 -14.82
N PRO A 62 13.98 9.80 -15.40
CA PRO A 62 15.21 10.11 -14.66
C PRO A 62 14.97 11.01 -13.44
N ASP A 63 13.96 11.89 -13.49
CA ASP A 63 13.59 12.79 -12.38
C ASP A 63 12.53 12.18 -11.44
N SER A 64 12.37 10.85 -11.45
CA SER A 64 11.34 10.19 -10.66
C SER A 64 11.54 10.44 -9.16
N LEU A 65 10.53 11.05 -8.53
CA LEU A 65 10.53 11.45 -7.12
C LEU A 65 10.60 10.27 -6.14
N GLY A 66 10.58 9.03 -6.62
CA GLY A 66 10.84 7.86 -5.80
C GLY A 66 10.77 6.53 -6.54
N SER A 67 11.45 5.54 -5.99
CA SER A 67 11.56 4.19 -6.55
C SER A 67 11.13 3.09 -5.58
N THR A 68 10.64 3.44 -4.40
CA THR A 68 10.28 2.49 -3.33
C THR A 68 8.84 2.66 -2.91
N ASN A 69 8.18 1.56 -2.53
CA ASN A 69 6.79 1.56 -2.06
C ASN A 69 5.80 2.15 -3.08
N VAL A 70 5.92 1.71 -4.33
CA VAL A 70 5.11 2.17 -5.46
C VAL A 70 3.95 1.23 -5.70
N ILE A 71 2.78 1.81 -5.96
CA ILE A 71 1.57 1.13 -6.45
C ILE A 71 1.14 1.72 -7.79
N ALA A 72 0.30 0.97 -8.50
CA ALA A 72 -0.32 1.36 -9.75
C ALA A 72 -1.84 1.51 -9.57
N ALA A 73 -2.38 2.70 -9.84
CA ALA A 73 -3.81 2.97 -9.82
C ALA A 73 -4.42 2.75 -11.21
N LEU A 74 -5.36 1.80 -11.29
CA LEU A 74 -5.98 1.39 -12.56
C LEU A 74 -7.13 2.32 -13.02
N ASN A 75 -7.72 3.07 -12.09
CA ASN A 75 -8.76 4.05 -12.36
C ASN A 75 -8.17 5.45 -12.66
N SER A 76 -8.95 6.26 -13.39
CA SER A 76 -8.57 7.66 -13.64
C SER A 76 -8.66 8.49 -12.37
N LEU A 77 -7.62 9.26 -12.09
CA LEU A 77 -7.57 10.22 -10.96
C LEU A 77 -7.88 11.66 -11.40
N GLY A 78 -8.16 11.89 -12.68
CA GLY A 78 -8.46 13.22 -13.23
C GLY A 78 -7.38 14.25 -12.88
N SER A 79 -7.79 15.39 -12.31
CA SER A 79 -6.86 16.47 -11.94
C SER A 79 -5.86 16.10 -10.84
N LEU A 80 -6.11 15.00 -10.10
CA LEU A 80 -5.21 14.49 -9.07
C LEU A 80 -4.05 13.66 -9.63
N ALA A 81 -4.08 13.27 -10.91
CA ALA A 81 -3.02 12.49 -11.56
C ALA A 81 -1.74 13.30 -11.88
N LYS A 82 -1.64 14.55 -11.41
CA LYS A 82 -0.48 15.40 -11.67
C LYS A 82 0.76 14.89 -10.92
N ARG A 83 1.89 14.74 -11.63
CA ARG A 83 3.18 14.42 -11.00
C ARG A 83 3.48 15.38 -9.84
N GLY A 84 3.94 14.84 -8.72
CA GLY A 84 4.20 15.59 -7.49
C GLY A 84 2.95 15.89 -6.65
N GLN A 85 1.74 15.59 -7.13
CA GLN A 85 0.51 15.77 -6.36
C GLN A 85 0.49 14.80 -5.18
N ARG A 86 0.31 15.35 -3.97
CA ARG A 86 -0.01 14.57 -2.80
C ARG A 86 -1.49 14.20 -2.81
N ILE A 87 -1.79 12.93 -2.61
CA ILE A 87 -3.15 12.41 -2.56
C ILE A 87 -3.35 11.54 -1.33
N TYR A 88 -4.62 11.42 -0.95
CA TYR A 88 -5.13 10.56 0.11
C TYR A 88 -6.22 9.68 -0.47
N PHE A 89 -6.24 8.41 -0.08
CA PHE A 89 -7.10 7.42 -0.73
C PHE A 89 -7.38 6.22 0.17
N THR A 90 -8.45 5.52 -0.14
CA THR A 90 -8.65 4.10 0.21
C THR A 90 -8.46 3.25 -1.04
N TYR A 91 -8.37 1.93 -0.92
CA TYR A 91 -8.22 1.08 -2.10
C TYR A 91 -8.97 -0.23 -1.95
N GLU A 92 -9.25 -0.84 -3.10
CA GLU A 92 -9.69 -2.22 -3.23
C GLU A 92 -8.64 -2.98 -4.05
N GLU A 93 -8.39 -4.24 -3.65
CA GLU A 93 -7.50 -5.10 -4.42
C GLU A 93 -8.13 -5.45 -5.77
N TYR A 94 -7.33 -5.34 -6.83
CA TYR A 94 -7.77 -5.69 -8.17
C TYR A 94 -7.66 -7.21 -8.38
N THR A 95 -8.63 -7.96 -7.85
CA THR A 95 -8.57 -9.43 -7.82
C THR A 95 -9.23 -10.13 -9.01
N ASN A 96 -10.01 -9.45 -9.86
CA ASN A 96 -10.93 -10.14 -10.78
C ASN A 96 -11.21 -9.47 -12.13
N GLN A 97 -10.31 -8.63 -12.63
CA GLN A 97 -10.53 -7.98 -13.92
C GLN A 97 -9.29 -8.21 -14.80
N PRO A 98 -9.47 -8.59 -16.09
CA PRO A 98 -8.34 -8.64 -17.01
C PRO A 98 -7.74 -7.24 -17.05
N ILE A 99 -6.43 -7.12 -16.79
CA ILE A 99 -5.68 -5.86 -16.97
C ILE A 99 -6.11 -5.33 -18.32
N VAL A 100 -6.86 -4.23 -18.32
CA VAL A 100 -7.45 -3.69 -19.53
C VAL A 100 -6.26 -3.45 -20.46
N ASN A 101 -6.19 -4.20 -21.55
CA ASN A 101 -5.04 -4.19 -22.45
C ASN A 101 -5.03 -2.81 -23.13
N ARG A 102 -4.43 -1.82 -22.46
CA ARG A 102 -4.24 -0.49 -23.01
C ARG A 102 -3.22 -0.67 -24.11
N PHE A 103 -3.60 -0.31 -25.34
CA PHE A 103 -2.67 -0.29 -26.45
C PHE A 103 -1.57 0.72 -26.13
N CYS A 104 -0.40 0.20 -25.77
CA CYS A 104 0.75 0.97 -25.36
C CYS A 104 1.89 0.78 -26.35
N THR A 105 2.26 1.86 -27.03
CA THR A 105 3.42 1.93 -27.93
C THR A 105 4.68 2.40 -27.22
N ALA A 106 4.51 3.00 -26.02
CA ALA A 106 5.55 3.33 -25.09
C ALA A 106 5.56 2.30 -23.94
N ASP A 107 6.76 2.00 -23.44
CA ASP A 107 7.05 1.02 -22.39
C ASP A 107 6.84 -0.45 -22.80
N ARG A 108 7.87 -1.29 -22.58
CA ARG A 108 7.93 -2.65 -23.14
C ARG A 108 7.19 -3.71 -22.32
N ALA A 109 6.81 -3.41 -21.08
CA ALA A 109 6.13 -4.34 -20.18
C ALA A 109 5.47 -3.63 -18.99
N PRO A 110 4.44 -4.23 -18.38
CA PRO A 110 3.91 -3.82 -17.07
C PRO A 110 4.98 -3.88 -15.98
N LEU A 111 4.89 -2.98 -15.02
CA LEU A 111 5.74 -2.98 -13.84
C LEU A 111 5.28 -4.05 -12.84
N GLY A 112 6.24 -4.65 -12.13
CA GLY A 112 5.99 -5.64 -11.07
C GLY A 112 5.42 -5.05 -9.77
N VAL A 113 4.66 -3.96 -9.83
CA VAL A 113 4.05 -3.27 -8.70
C VAL A 113 2.62 -3.76 -8.45
N PRO A 114 2.06 -3.59 -7.24
CA PRO A 114 0.66 -3.89 -6.98
C PRO A 114 -0.27 -2.95 -7.75
N HIS A 115 -1.23 -3.54 -8.48
CA HIS A 115 -2.29 -2.80 -9.16
C HIS A 115 -3.54 -2.75 -8.30
N LEU A 116 -4.02 -1.54 -8.03
CA LEU A 116 -5.12 -1.27 -7.12
C LEU A 116 -6.16 -0.36 -7.78
N VAL A 117 -7.39 -0.46 -7.31
CA VAL A 117 -8.44 0.52 -7.63
C VAL A 117 -8.54 1.48 -6.46
N LEU A 118 -8.24 2.75 -6.70
CA LEU A 118 -8.28 3.76 -5.66
C LEU A 118 -9.69 4.32 -5.51
N THR A 119 -10.13 4.41 -4.27
CA THR A 119 -11.43 4.95 -3.85
C THR A 119 -11.22 6.14 -2.92
N ASN A 120 -12.23 7.00 -2.78
CA ASN A 120 -12.20 8.18 -1.90
C ASN A 120 -10.96 9.08 -2.09
N THR A 121 -10.51 9.26 -3.33
CA THR A 121 -9.28 10.00 -3.64
C THR A 121 -9.46 11.50 -3.43
N SER A 122 -8.57 12.12 -2.65
CA SER A 122 -8.60 13.56 -2.37
C SER A 122 -7.19 14.16 -2.31
N ALA A 123 -7.09 15.48 -2.52
CA ALA A 123 -5.90 16.26 -2.19
C ALA A 123 -5.84 16.66 -0.70
N THR A 124 -6.94 16.50 0.03
CA THR A 124 -7.04 16.83 1.46
C THR A 124 -6.76 15.61 2.33
N PRO A 125 -6.07 15.76 3.47
CA PRO A 125 -5.87 14.68 4.42
C PRO A 125 -7.19 14.06 4.88
N CYS A 126 -7.14 12.77 5.20
CA CYS A 126 -8.29 12.08 5.76
C CYS A 126 -8.58 12.62 7.16
N ASN A 127 -9.85 12.91 7.43
CA ASN A 127 -10.26 13.18 8.79
C ASN A 127 -10.12 11.89 9.59
N ALA A 128 -9.30 11.93 10.65
CA ALA A 128 -9.12 10.83 11.59
C ALA A 128 -10.42 10.47 12.37
N SER A 129 -11.54 11.14 12.09
CA SER A 129 -12.78 11.06 12.87
C SER A 129 -13.78 9.98 12.42
N LEU A 130 -13.48 9.17 11.40
CA LEU A 130 -14.39 8.11 10.94
C LEU A 130 -14.09 6.72 11.54
N ALA A 131 -13.10 6.60 12.43
CA ALA A 131 -12.76 5.33 13.09
C ALA A 131 -13.62 5.02 14.33
N SER A 132 -14.70 5.76 14.60
CA SER A 132 -15.58 5.54 15.76
C SER A 132 -17.05 5.73 15.39
N GLY A 133 -17.58 4.84 14.55
CA GLY A 133 -19.01 4.73 14.26
C GLY A 133 -19.61 3.51 14.96
N HIS A 134 -20.14 3.75 16.16
CA HIS A 134 -21.20 3.04 16.92
C HIS A 134 -21.57 1.59 16.56
#